data_AF-A0A512E5F3-F1
#
_entry.id   AF-A0A512E5F3-F1
#
_cell.length_a   1.000
_cell.length_b   1.000
_cell.length_c   1.000
_cell.angle_alpha   90.00
_cell.angle_beta   90.00
_cell.angle_gamma   90.00
#
_symmetry.space_group_name_H-M   'P 1'
#
loop_
_entity.id
_entity.type
_entity.pdbx_description
1 polymer ?
#
loop_
_entity_poly.entity_id
_entity_poly.type
_entity_poly.pdbx_seq_one_letter_code
_entity_poly.pdbx_strand_id
1 'polypeptide(L)'
;MNKMLKSILAGTALVALTSGAALAQGAAFSDGKIKIGVLNDRSGIYADVAGEGSAVAARMAAEEFGNAIDGVPIEIVVADHQNKADIAANLTRQWVDRDQVDVVADVPNSAAALAVQEVTRDKGRIFLMSGPGSTRLTGDACSPTGFHWTYDNHAMAAGTARALTEEGKNSWYFVTADYAFGHSLEEETTKVVKELNGQIMGSVRHPLGTSDFSSFLLQAQGSGAQVIGLANAGGDTTNAIKQAGEFGITEAGQTLAGLLLFISDIHALGLEAAKGLVLTTGFYWDMDDQTRAWSAKYEQKMGSKPTMVHAGVYSSVRHYLKAVQALKSDEGKTVAAKMKELPVEDMFAKNAKLLSNGRLVHDMYLARVKTPDQSKNPWDYYEIVRTIPGNQAYLTAEASGCKLASK
;
A
#
# COMPACT_ATOMS: atom_id res chain seq x y z
N MET A 1 65.67 73.33 -30.77
CA MET A 1 65.76 73.95 -29.43
C MET A 1 64.58 73.45 -28.62
N ASN A 2 64.85 72.81 -27.47
CA ASN A 2 63.94 72.27 -26.44
C ASN A 2 63.02 71.09 -26.86
N LYS A 3 63.15 69.85 -26.37
CA LYS A 3 63.25 69.24 -25.02
C LYS A 3 61.93 68.51 -24.70
N MET A 4 62.07 67.24 -24.32
CA MET A 4 61.20 66.49 -23.37
C MET A 4 59.77 66.13 -23.84
N LEU A 5 59.09 65.06 -23.41
CA LEU A 5 59.06 64.30 -22.15
C LEU A 5 58.37 62.93 -22.47
N LYS A 6 58.98 61.79 -22.16
CA LYS A 6 58.54 60.79 -21.15
C LYS A 6 57.07 60.35 -21.18
N SER A 7 56.90 59.08 -21.52
CA SER A 7 55.77 58.15 -21.32
C SER A 7 55.12 58.25 -19.94
N ILE A 8 53.78 58.12 -19.87
CA ILE A 8 52.98 57.49 -18.78
C ILE A 8 51.48 57.54 -19.17
N LEU A 9 50.73 56.52 -18.69
CA LEU A 9 49.26 56.34 -18.61
C LEU A 9 48.54 55.68 -19.80
N ALA A 10 48.49 54.35 -19.75
CA ALA A 10 47.51 53.52 -20.43
C ALA A 10 46.50 52.97 -19.41
N GLY A 11 45.22 53.07 -19.76
CA GLY A 11 44.26 51.97 -19.60
C GLY A 11 43.50 51.87 -18.27
N THR A 12 42.41 52.61 -18.18
CA THR A 12 41.32 52.51 -17.20
C THR A 12 40.76 51.07 -17.10
N ALA A 13 40.58 50.59 -15.87
CA ALA A 13 39.98 49.31 -15.54
C ALA A 13 38.47 49.29 -15.85
N LEU A 14 38.01 48.25 -16.59
CA LEU A 14 36.61 47.86 -16.66
C LEU A 14 36.48 46.44 -16.08
N VAL A 15 35.98 46.35 -14.86
CA VAL A 15 35.66 45.10 -14.16
C VAL A 15 34.36 44.57 -14.75
N ALA A 16 34.44 43.54 -15.59
CA ALA A 16 33.27 42.78 -16.04
C ALA A 16 32.90 41.75 -14.97
N LEU A 17 31.89 42.06 -14.15
CA LEU A 17 31.17 41.07 -13.37
C LEU A 17 30.44 40.11 -14.32
N THR A 18 31.04 38.97 -14.61
CA THR A 18 30.33 37.79 -15.11
C THR A 18 29.97 36.93 -13.91
N SER A 19 28.96 37.38 -13.15
CA SER A 19 28.30 36.56 -12.15
C SER A 19 27.67 35.38 -12.87
N GLY A 20 28.28 34.21 -12.72
CA GLY A 20 27.82 32.96 -13.30
C GLY A 20 26.38 32.70 -12.91
N ALA A 21 25.48 32.84 -13.88
CA ALA A 21 24.25 32.09 -13.91
C ALA A 21 24.65 30.61 -14.02
N ALA A 22 24.80 29.96 -12.87
CA ALA A 22 24.57 28.53 -12.77
C ALA A 22 23.09 28.33 -13.13
N LEU A 23 22.83 28.24 -14.44
CA LEU A 23 21.61 27.66 -14.94
C LEU A 23 21.51 26.31 -14.24
N ALA A 24 20.53 26.18 -13.35
CA ALA A 24 19.97 24.90 -13.01
C ALA A 24 19.69 24.22 -14.35
N GLN A 25 20.55 23.27 -14.72
CA GLN A 25 20.21 22.30 -15.75
C GLN A 25 18.96 21.64 -15.21
N GLY A 26 17.81 22.03 -15.74
CA GLY A 26 16.53 21.42 -15.41
C GLY A 26 16.74 19.92 -15.57
N ALA A 27 16.64 19.20 -14.46
CA ALA A 27 16.79 17.76 -14.48
C ALA A 27 15.81 17.24 -15.54
N ALA A 28 16.35 16.67 -16.60
CA ALA A 28 15.59 16.10 -17.69
C ALA A 28 15.20 14.67 -17.34
N PHE A 29 14.15 14.16 -17.97
CA PHE A 29 13.81 12.74 -17.92
C PHE A 29 15.03 11.90 -18.31
N SER A 30 15.39 10.96 -17.46
CA SER A 30 16.45 10.00 -17.74
C SER A 30 16.05 9.07 -18.88
N ASP A 31 17.04 8.57 -19.62
CA ASP A 31 16.92 7.45 -20.56
C ASP A 31 15.84 7.56 -21.67
N GLY A 32 15.23 8.74 -21.85
CA GLY A 32 14.21 9.03 -22.85
C GLY A 32 12.85 8.37 -22.57
N LYS A 33 12.58 7.91 -21.34
CA LYS A 33 11.32 7.28 -20.95
C LYS A 33 11.10 7.32 -19.44
N ILE A 34 9.84 7.18 -19.02
CA ILE A 34 9.47 6.99 -17.61
C ILE A 34 9.02 5.55 -17.45
N LYS A 35 9.78 4.72 -16.75
CA LYS A 35 9.50 3.29 -16.59
C LYS A 35 9.04 2.94 -15.18
N ILE A 36 7.83 2.38 -15.10
CA ILE A 36 7.19 1.94 -13.88
C ILE A 36 7.21 0.42 -13.84
N GLY A 37 7.82 -0.15 -12.79
CA GLY A 37 7.83 -1.58 -12.53
C GLY A 37 6.75 -1.99 -11.54
N VAL A 38 5.72 -2.71 -11.99
CA VAL A 38 4.71 -3.31 -11.12
C VAL A 38 5.21 -4.69 -10.69
N LEU A 39 5.68 -4.79 -9.45
CA LEU A 39 6.22 -6.04 -8.88
C LEU A 39 5.20 -6.61 -7.91
N ASN A 40 4.64 -7.77 -8.21
CA ASN A 40 3.60 -8.36 -7.36
C ASN A 40 3.56 -9.88 -7.42
N ASP A 41 2.59 -10.46 -6.70
CA ASP A 41 2.24 -11.87 -6.83
C ASP A 41 1.25 -12.04 -7.98
N ARG A 42 1.59 -12.87 -8.97
CA ARG A 42 0.75 -13.11 -10.15
C ARG A 42 0.29 -14.55 -10.29
N SER A 43 0.74 -15.43 -9.41
CA SER A 43 0.53 -16.87 -9.53
C SER A 43 0.14 -17.53 -8.21
N GLY A 44 0.32 -16.85 -7.08
CA GLY A 44 0.05 -17.32 -5.74
C GLY A 44 -1.22 -16.73 -5.12
N ILE A 45 -1.24 -16.76 -3.78
CA ILE A 45 -2.42 -16.48 -2.96
C ILE A 45 -2.89 -15.02 -2.97
N TYR A 46 -2.10 -14.10 -3.52
CA TYR A 46 -2.42 -12.68 -3.63
C TYR A 46 -2.66 -12.21 -5.07
N ALA A 47 -2.70 -13.14 -6.05
CA ALA A 47 -2.90 -12.80 -7.46
C ALA A 47 -4.21 -12.05 -7.73
N ASP A 48 -5.31 -12.45 -7.09
CA ASP A 48 -6.61 -11.77 -7.24
C ASP A 48 -6.70 -10.46 -6.45
N VAL A 49 -5.92 -10.35 -5.37
CA VAL A 49 -5.85 -9.14 -4.54
C VAL A 49 -5.08 -8.02 -5.26
N ALA A 50 -4.02 -8.41 -5.98
CA ALA A 50 -3.04 -7.53 -6.62
C ALA A 50 -2.83 -7.94 -8.09
N GLY A 51 -1.80 -8.73 -8.39
CA GLY A 51 -1.57 -9.42 -9.67
C GLY A 51 -1.78 -8.57 -10.93
N GLU A 52 -2.47 -9.13 -11.91
CA GLU A 52 -2.74 -8.43 -13.18
C GLU A 52 -3.60 -7.18 -12.99
N GLY A 53 -4.47 -7.20 -11.98
CA GLY A 53 -5.30 -6.05 -11.62
C GLY A 53 -4.48 -4.81 -11.29
N SER A 54 -3.42 -4.94 -10.50
CA SER A 54 -2.50 -3.84 -10.21
C SER A 54 -1.78 -3.32 -11.46
N ALA A 55 -1.40 -4.20 -12.38
CA ALA A 55 -0.77 -3.80 -13.65
C ALA A 55 -1.75 -3.02 -14.55
N VAL A 56 -3.02 -3.44 -14.60
CA VAL A 56 -4.08 -2.70 -15.29
C VAL A 56 -4.35 -1.36 -14.62
N ALA A 57 -4.40 -1.31 -13.29
CA ALA A 57 -4.57 -0.07 -12.54
C ALA A 57 -3.43 0.94 -12.80
N ALA A 58 -2.18 0.49 -12.83
CA ALA A 58 -1.03 1.33 -13.20
C ALA A 58 -1.12 1.85 -14.65
N ARG A 59 -1.54 1.00 -15.60
CA ARG A 59 -1.78 1.40 -16.99
C ARG A 59 -2.91 2.44 -17.10
N MET A 60 -4.00 2.25 -16.37
CA MET A 60 -5.09 3.24 -16.32
C MET A 60 -4.61 4.60 -15.82
N ALA A 61 -3.69 4.64 -14.85
CA ALA A 61 -3.08 5.88 -14.40
C ALA A 61 -2.22 6.53 -15.50
N ALA A 62 -1.40 5.75 -16.22
CA ALA A 62 -0.59 6.25 -17.34
C ALA A 62 -1.45 6.75 -18.52
N GLU A 63 -2.58 6.10 -18.79
CA GLU A 63 -3.55 6.49 -19.83
C GLU A 63 -4.10 7.91 -19.60
N GLU A 64 -4.26 8.37 -18.34
CA GLU A 64 -4.70 9.75 -18.03
C GLU A 64 -3.69 10.82 -18.48
N PHE A 65 -2.42 10.44 -18.60
CA PHE A 65 -1.36 11.30 -19.13
C PHE A 65 -1.15 11.06 -20.63
N GLY A 66 -2.04 10.35 -21.31
CA GLY A 66 -1.86 9.99 -22.72
C GLY A 66 -0.68 9.05 -22.96
N ASN A 67 -0.27 8.29 -21.93
CA ASN A 67 0.91 7.40 -21.92
C ASN A 67 2.24 8.11 -22.21
N ALA A 68 2.31 9.44 -22.04
CA ALA A 68 3.55 10.20 -22.18
C ALA A 68 3.51 11.51 -21.37
N ILE A 69 4.65 12.00 -20.92
CA ILE A 69 4.77 13.33 -20.29
C ILE A 69 5.76 14.14 -21.11
N ASP A 70 5.33 15.29 -21.63
CA ASP A 70 6.17 16.16 -22.47
C ASP A 70 6.86 15.42 -23.65
N GLY A 71 6.16 14.44 -24.23
CA GLY A 71 6.67 13.60 -25.33
C GLY A 71 7.53 12.42 -24.90
N VAL A 72 7.81 12.26 -23.60
CA VAL A 72 8.54 11.12 -23.02
C VAL A 72 7.56 9.99 -22.71
N PRO A 73 7.72 8.80 -23.31
CA PRO A 73 6.79 7.69 -23.14
C PRO A 73 6.80 7.12 -21.71
N ILE A 74 5.63 6.69 -21.24
CA ILE A 74 5.46 5.95 -19.99
C ILE A 74 5.41 4.45 -20.31
N GLU A 75 6.37 3.68 -19.79
CA GLU A 75 6.45 2.22 -19.95
C GLU A 75 6.05 1.53 -18.65
N ILE A 76 5.10 0.58 -18.72
CA ILE A 76 4.77 -0.31 -17.59
C ILE A 76 5.42 -1.67 -17.84
N VAL A 77 6.32 -2.07 -16.95
CA VAL A 77 6.88 -3.44 -16.91
C VAL A 77 6.34 -4.17 -15.69
N VAL A 78 6.26 -5.49 -15.77
CA VAL A 78 5.63 -6.32 -14.74
C VAL A 78 6.49 -7.55 -14.47
N ALA A 79 6.58 -7.96 -13.21
CA ALA A 79 7.20 -9.23 -12.84
C ALA A 79 6.53 -9.86 -11.63
N ASP A 80 6.61 -11.19 -11.56
CA ASP A 80 6.10 -12.00 -10.46
C ASP A 80 7.21 -12.29 -9.45
N HIS A 81 7.04 -11.80 -8.22
CA HIS A 81 7.99 -12.08 -7.13
C HIS A 81 7.73 -13.43 -6.43
N GLN A 82 6.65 -14.14 -6.77
CA GLN A 82 6.31 -15.50 -6.28
C GLN A 82 6.23 -15.59 -4.75
N ASN A 83 5.81 -14.51 -4.10
CA ASN A 83 5.86 -14.32 -2.64
C ASN A 83 7.23 -14.57 -1.98
N LYS A 84 8.35 -14.40 -2.70
CA LYS A 84 9.71 -14.60 -2.18
C LYS A 84 10.51 -13.30 -2.16
N ALA A 85 11.06 -12.98 -0.99
CA ALA A 85 11.76 -11.71 -0.76
C ALA A 85 13.09 -11.59 -1.54
N ASP A 86 13.81 -12.70 -1.70
CA ASP A 86 15.05 -12.77 -2.48
C ASP A 86 14.78 -12.56 -3.98
N ILE A 87 13.74 -13.18 -4.53
CA ILE A 87 13.30 -12.96 -5.92
C ILE A 87 12.90 -11.50 -6.10
N ALA A 88 12.09 -10.94 -5.20
CA ALA A 88 11.67 -9.54 -5.27
C ALA A 88 12.88 -8.59 -5.30
N ALA A 89 13.83 -8.76 -4.37
CA ALA A 89 15.02 -7.93 -4.30
C ALA A 89 15.90 -8.06 -5.55
N ASN A 90 16.08 -9.28 -6.07
CA ASN A 90 16.87 -9.52 -7.28
C ASN A 90 16.24 -8.90 -8.53
N LEU A 91 14.92 -9.04 -8.70
CA LEU A 91 14.19 -8.41 -9.79
C LEU A 91 14.28 -6.88 -9.69
N THR A 92 14.10 -6.30 -8.50
CA THR A 92 14.25 -4.86 -8.30
C THR A 92 15.66 -4.38 -8.61
N ARG A 93 16.72 -5.07 -8.17
CA ARG A 93 18.10 -4.69 -8.52
C ARG A 93 18.31 -4.72 -10.02
N GLN A 94 17.87 -5.78 -10.69
CA GLN A 94 17.95 -5.89 -12.15
C GLN A 94 17.22 -4.74 -12.84
N TRP A 95 15.99 -4.45 -12.40
CA TRP A 95 15.18 -3.37 -12.93
C TRP A 95 15.83 -2.01 -12.80
N VAL A 96 16.41 -1.71 -11.64
CA VAL A 96 17.04 -0.43 -11.37
C VAL A 96 18.40 -0.30 -12.08
N ASP A 97 19.24 -1.33 -12.03
CA ASP A 97 20.63 -1.24 -12.50
C ASP A 97 20.78 -1.46 -14.01
N ARG A 98 19.88 -2.25 -14.61
CA ARG A 98 19.98 -2.66 -16.03
C ARG A 98 18.79 -2.20 -16.84
N ASP A 99 17.58 -2.39 -16.32
CA ASP A 99 16.37 -2.16 -17.10
C ASP A 99 15.84 -0.72 -16.94
N GLN A 100 16.54 0.16 -16.21
CA GLN A 100 16.21 1.59 -16.06
C GLN A 100 14.76 1.82 -15.58
N VAL A 101 14.36 1.12 -14.53
CA VAL A 101 13.08 1.37 -13.84
C VAL A 101 13.26 2.53 -12.86
N ASP A 102 12.39 3.54 -12.97
CA ASP A 102 12.40 4.74 -12.14
C ASP A 102 11.68 4.54 -10.81
N VAL A 103 10.59 3.78 -10.86
CA VAL A 103 9.71 3.53 -9.72
C VAL A 103 9.21 2.10 -9.69
N VAL A 104 9.18 1.50 -8.50
CA VAL A 104 8.53 0.22 -8.24
C VAL A 104 7.17 0.46 -7.59
N ALA A 105 6.15 -0.30 -7.98
CA ALA A 105 4.80 -0.19 -7.44
C ALA A 105 4.24 -1.56 -6.99
N ASP A 106 3.30 -1.52 -6.03
CA ASP A 106 2.50 -2.61 -5.47
C ASP A 106 3.15 -3.42 -4.34
N VAL A 107 3.77 -4.56 -4.65
CA VAL A 107 4.40 -5.55 -3.77
C VAL A 107 3.53 -5.99 -2.57
N PRO A 108 2.51 -6.85 -2.77
CA PRO A 108 1.54 -7.22 -1.74
C PRO A 108 2.10 -8.03 -0.58
N ASN A 109 3.26 -8.66 -0.74
CA ASN A 109 3.90 -9.42 0.33
C ASN A 109 4.81 -8.52 1.18
N SER A 110 4.53 -8.37 2.48
CA SER A 110 5.30 -7.46 3.35
C SER A 110 6.77 -7.83 3.52
N ALA A 111 7.14 -9.12 3.44
CA ALA A 111 8.56 -9.52 3.48
C ALA A 111 9.27 -9.14 2.17
N ALA A 112 8.62 -9.35 1.02
CA ALA A 112 9.11 -8.87 -0.26
C ALA A 112 9.22 -7.34 -0.30
N ALA A 113 8.21 -6.62 0.20
CA ALA A 113 8.20 -5.16 0.25
C ALA A 113 9.33 -4.59 1.10
N LEU A 114 9.64 -5.20 2.25
CA LEU A 114 10.80 -4.80 3.07
C LEU A 114 12.12 -4.96 2.30
N ALA A 115 12.29 -6.05 1.56
CA ALA A 115 13.48 -6.28 0.74
C ALA A 115 13.56 -5.34 -0.47
N VAL A 116 12.44 -5.05 -1.12
CA VAL A 116 12.34 -4.05 -2.20
C VAL A 116 12.67 -2.65 -1.68
N GLN A 117 12.13 -2.27 -0.51
CA GLN A 117 12.40 -0.98 0.12
C GLN A 117 13.87 -0.78 0.44
N GLU A 118 14.58 -1.83 0.87
CA GLU A 118 16.02 -1.77 1.08
C GLU A 118 16.77 -1.45 -0.23
N VAL A 119 16.46 -2.17 -1.30
CA VAL A 119 17.08 -1.93 -2.62
C VAL A 119 16.76 -0.53 -3.15
N THR A 120 15.50 -0.11 -3.12
CA THR A 120 15.10 1.20 -3.67
C THR A 120 15.66 2.35 -2.83
N ARG A 121 15.73 2.20 -1.49
CA ARG A 121 16.37 3.17 -0.60
C ARG A 121 17.85 3.35 -0.95
N ASP A 122 18.58 2.25 -1.11
CA ASP A 122 20.01 2.27 -1.41
C ASP A 122 20.30 2.88 -2.79
N LYS A 123 19.40 2.65 -3.76
CA LYS A 123 19.53 3.15 -5.13
C LYS A 123 18.88 4.53 -5.34
N GLY A 124 18.22 5.09 -4.32
CA GLY A 124 17.49 6.36 -4.44
C GLY A 124 16.29 6.31 -5.40
N ARG A 125 15.68 5.13 -5.58
CA ARG A 125 14.49 4.94 -6.42
C ARG A 125 13.22 5.02 -5.59
N ILE A 126 12.12 5.39 -6.24
CA ILE A 126 10.82 5.50 -5.57
C ILE A 126 10.19 4.11 -5.44
N PHE A 127 9.55 3.88 -4.29
CA PHE A 127 8.74 2.68 -4.05
C PHE A 127 7.34 3.07 -3.57
N LEU A 128 6.33 2.69 -4.35
CA LEU A 128 4.91 2.93 -4.12
C LEU A 128 4.25 1.65 -3.60
N MET A 129 4.07 1.58 -2.28
CA MET A 129 3.56 0.40 -1.57
C MET A 129 2.04 0.48 -1.44
N SER A 130 1.33 -0.35 -2.20
CA SER A 130 -0.13 -0.44 -2.12
C SER A 130 -0.59 -1.73 -1.46
N GLY A 131 0.02 -2.86 -1.83
CA GLY A 131 -0.38 -4.16 -1.33
C GLY A 131 0.14 -4.56 0.07
N PRO A 132 1.33 -4.15 0.56
CA PRO A 132 1.86 -4.69 1.81
C PRO A 132 1.20 -3.99 3.02
N GLY A 133 1.13 -4.68 4.16
CA GLY A 133 0.48 -4.17 5.37
C GLY A 133 1.44 -3.81 6.53
N SER A 134 2.68 -4.32 6.55
CA SER A 134 3.55 -4.16 7.73
C SER A 134 3.83 -2.69 8.08
N THR A 135 3.59 -2.32 9.33
CA THR A 135 3.82 -0.96 9.86
C THR A 135 5.29 -0.55 9.81
N ARG A 136 6.21 -1.52 9.77
CA ARG A 136 7.66 -1.33 9.62
C ARG A 136 8.03 -0.48 8.41
N LEU A 137 7.29 -0.60 7.31
CA LEU A 137 7.60 0.08 6.04
C LEU A 137 7.59 1.61 6.16
N THR A 138 6.77 2.16 7.05
CA THR A 138 6.75 3.60 7.42
C THR A 138 7.20 3.84 8.86
N GLY A 139 7.77 2.81 9.50
CA GLY A 139 8.32 2.84 10.85
C GLY A 139 9.83 2.66 10.82
N ASP A 140 10.34 1.63 11.48
CA ASP A 140 11.78 1.36 11.61
C ASP A 140 12.52 1.19 10.27
N ALA A 141 11.82 0.71 9.24
CA ALA A 141 12.39 0.48 7.91
C ALA A 141 12.11 1.63 6.91
N CYS A 142 11.54 2.76 7.36
CA CYS A 142 11.14 3.85 6.48
C CYS A 142 12.27 4.36 5.56
N SER A 143 11.87 4.87 4.40
CA SER A 143 12.76 5.37 3.35
C SER A 143 12.35 6.80 2.93
N PRO A 144 13.31 7.69 2.60
CA PRO A 144 12.97 9.01 2.07
C PRO A 144 12.22 8.94 0.72
N THR A 145 12.35 7.82 0.00
CA THR A 145 11.72 7.55 -1.31
C THR A 145 10.68 6.42 -1.26
N GLY A 146 10.29 5.96 -0.07
CA GLY A 146 9.25 4.96 0.12
C GLY A 146 7.92 5.62 0.50
N PHE A 147 6.82 5.18 -0.13
CA PHE A 147 5.48 5.72 0.09
C PHE A 147 4.47 4.60 0.30
N HIS A 148 3.88 4.52 1.48
CA HIS A 148 2.92 3.47 1.84
C HIS A 148 1.51 4.04 1.80
N TRP A 149 0.75 3.56 0.81
CA TRP A 149 -0.32 4.32 0.19
C TRP A 149 -1.72 3.91 0.63
N THR A 150 -1.97 2.60 0.78
CA THR A 150 -3.36 2.10 0.78
C THR A 150 -3.91 1.78 2.17
N TYR A 151 -3.09 1.14 3.00
CA TYR A 151 -3.44 0.75 4.36
C TYR A 151 -2.16 0.34 5.10
N ASP A 152 -2.25 0.13 6.41
CA ASP A 152 -1.28 -0.67 7.16
C ASP A 152 -1.98 -1.48 8.24
N ASN A 153 -1.23 -2.36 8.89
CA ASN A 153 -1.75 -3.24 9.92
C ASN A 153 -2.25 -2.49 11.16
N HIS A 154 -1.77 -1.26 11.42
CA HIS A 154 -2.30 -0.44 12.50
C HIS A 154 -3.72 0.02 12.17
N ALA A 155 -3.94 0.53 10.95
CA ALA A 155 -5.27 0.92 10.48
C ALA A 155 -6.27 -0.24 10.45
N MET A 156 -5.82 -1.43 10.05
CA MET A 156 -6.65 -2.64 10.08
C MET A 156 -7.05 -3.04 11.50
N ALA A 157 -6.10 -3.01 12.44
CA ALA A 157 -6.33 -3.30 13.86
C ALA A 157 -7.24 -2.25 14.52
N ALA A 158 -7.00 -0.96 14.25
CA ALA A 158 -7.75 0.17 14.80
C ALA A 158 -9.23 0.17 14.38
N GLY A 159 -9.57 -0.47 13.26
CA GLY A 159 -10.95 -0.69 12.84
C GLY A 159 -11.55 -1.99 13.38
N THR A 160 -11.13 -3.12 12.84
CA THR A 160 -11.82 -4.41 13.05
C THR A 160 -11.70 -4.91 14.48
N ALA A 161 -10.49 -4.89 15.05
CA ALA A 161 -10.26 -5.42 16.39
C ALA A 161 -10.85 -4.52 17.48
N ARG A 162 -10.75 -3.19 17.29
CA ARG A 162 -11.40 -2.22 18.17
C ARG A 162 -12.91 -2.43 18.19
N ALA A 163 -13.56 -2.52 17.03
CA ALA A 163 -15.00 -2.71 16.94
C ALA A 163 -15.47 -3.97 17.69
N LEU A 164 -14.83 -5.11 17.45
CA LEU A 164 -15.19 -6.36 18.11
C LEU A 164 -14.94 -6.33 19.63
N THR A 165 -13.84 -5.71 20.07
CA THR A 165 -13.53 -5.62 21.50
C THR A 165 -14.48 -4.67 22.22
N GLU A 166 -14.85 -3.54 21.60
CA GLU A 166 -15.87 -2.61 22.13
C GLU A 166 -17.28 -3.25 22.19
N GLU A 167 -17.57 -4.23 21.33
CA GLU A 167 -18.77 -5.08 21.40
C GLU A 167 -18.71 -6.14 22.53
N GLY A 168 -17.66 -6.14 23.35
CA GLY A 168 -17.50 -7.03 24.51
C GLY A 168 -16.85 -8.38 24.19
N LYS A 169 -16.28 -8.54 22.99
CA LYS A 169 -15.48 -9.70 22.61
C LYS A 169 -14.03 -9.51 23.06
N ASN A 170 -13.80 -9.77 24.34
CA ASN A 170 -12.59 -9.38 25.05
C ASN A 170 -11.51 -10.45 25.11
N SER A 171 -11.75 -11.72 24.76
CA SER A 171 -10.70 -12.75 24.70
C SER A 171 -10.41 -13.19 23.27
N TRP A 172 -9.13 -13.15 22.87
CA TRP A 172 -8.66 -13.35 21.50
C TRP A 172 -7.63 -14.46 21.41
N TYR A 173 -7.70 -15.29 20.37
CA TYR A 173 -6.66 -16.23 19.99
C TYR A 173 -6.27 -16.00 18.53
N PHE A 174 -4.98 -15.99 18.20
CA PHE A 174 -4.55 -15.72 16.82
C PHE A 174 -4.19 -16.98 16.05
N VAL A 175 -4.57 -16.99 14.77
CA VAL A 175 -4.02 -17.88 13.75
C VAL A 175 -3.25 -16.99 12.78
N THR A 176 -1.92 -17.07 12.82
CA THR A 176 -1.03 -16.06 12.23
C THR A 176 -0.20 -16.63 11.09
N ALA A 177 -0.15 -15.93 9.96
CA ALA A 177 0.78 -16.27 8.88
C ALA A 177 2.23 -15.99 9.32
N ASP A 178 3.11 -16.98 9.23
CA ASP A 178 4.49 -16.93 9.75
C ASP A 178 5.45 -16.12 8.85
N TYR A 179 5.15 -14.83 8.68
CA TYR A 179 6.00 -13.87 7.99
C TYR A 179 5.73 -12.43 8.45
N ALA A 180 6.46 -11.47 7.89
CA ALA A 180 6.46 -10.07 8.34
C ALA A 180 5.07 -9.42 8.46
N PHE A 181 4.13 -9.75 7.56
CA PHE A 181 2.77 -9.23 7.61
C PHE A 181 1.99 -9.78 8.81
N GLY A 182 1.92 -11.10 8.96
CA GLY A 182 1.11 -11.75 10.00
C GLY A 182 1.62 -11.38 11.39
N HIS A 183 2.93 -11.39 11.60
CA HIS A 183 3.54 -10.93 12.86
C HIS A 183 3.19 -9.48 13.18
N SER A 184 3.27 -8.58 12.20
CA SER A 184 2.91 -7.18 12.39
C SER A 184 1.42 -7.01 12.67
N LEU A 185 0.55 -7.78 12.02
CA LEU A 185 -0.90 -7.68 12.22
C LEU A 185 -1.32 -8.24 13.58
N GLU A 186 -0.74 -9.37 14.02
CA GLU A 186 -0.92 -9.90 15.37
C GLU A 186 -0.44 -8.90 16.43
N GLU A 187 0.72 -8.27 16.23
CA GLU A 187 1.28 -7.28 17.15
C GLU A 187 0.37 -6.04 17.28
N GLU A 188 -0.02 -5.42 16.15
CA GLU A 188 -0.90 -4.24 16.16
C GLU A 188 -2.27 -4.56 16.74
N THR A 189 -2.84 -5.72 16.40
CA THR A 189 -4.12 -6.16 16.96
C THR A 189 -4.01 -6.41 18.46
N THR A 190 -2.92 -7.03 18.91
CA THR A 190 -2.66 -7.25 20.33
C THR A 190 -2.59 -5.93 21.11
N LYS A 191 -1.96 -4.89 20.55
CA LYS A 191 -1.92 -3.55 21.17
C LYS A 191 -3.33 -2.99 21.37
N VAL A 192 -4.16 -3.00 20.32
CA VAL A 192 -5.54 -2.50 20.37
C VAL A 192 -6.39 -3.29 21.36
N VAL A 193 -6.35 -4.62 21.32
CA VAL A 193 -7.12 -5.47 22.25
C VAL A 193 -6.73 -5.19 23.69
N LYS A 194 -5.42 -5.06 24.00
CA LYS A 194 -4.94 -4.75 25.35
C LYS A 194 -5.29 -3.34 25.81
N GLU A 195 -5.24 -2.35 24.92
CA GLU A 195 -5.69 -0.96 25.20
C GLU A 195 -7.15 -0.93 25.68
N LEU A 196 -7.97 -1.84 25.16
CA LEU A 196 -9.38 -2.01 25.49
C LEU A 196 -9.64 -3.01 26.63
N ASN A 197 -8.60 -3.37 27.39
CA ASN A 197 -8.65 -4.34 28.50
C ASN A 197 -9.04 -5.77 28.10
N GLY A 198 -8.86 -6.13 26.83
CA GLY A 198 -8.98 -7.50 26.35
C GLY A 198 -7.75 -8.36 26.68
N GLN A 199 -7.88 -9.66 26.45
CA GLN A 199 -6.90 -10.69 26.77
C GLN A 199 -6.52 -11.47 25.50
N ILE A 200 -5.22 -11.77 25.36
CA ILE A 200 -4.73 -12.68 24.33
C ILE A 200 -4.55 -14.06 24.98
N MET A 201 -5.36 -15.02 24.57
CA MET A 201 -5.41 -16.39 25.07
C MET A 201 -4.31 -17.28 24.46
N GLY A 202 -3.69 -16.82 23.38
CA GLY A 202 -2.58 -17.50 22.72
C GLY A 202 -2.53 -17.19 21.22
N SER A 203 -1.58 -17.82 20.54
CA SER A 203 -1.50 -17.79 19.09
C SER A 203 -0.87 -19.08 18.55
N VAL A 204 -1.20 -19.40 17.31
CA VAL A 204 -0.56 -20.46 16.52
C VAL A 204 -0.17 -19.90 15.17
N ARG A 205 0.96 -20.36 14.64
CA ARG A 205 1.47 -19.89 13.35
C ARG A 205 1.29 -20.95 12.27
N HIS A 206 0.97 -20.50 11.07
CA HIS A 206 0.90 -21.34 9.88
C HIS A 206 1.83 -20.79 8.77
N PRO A 207 2.40 -21.66 7.92
CA PRO A 207 3.12 -21.23 6.72
C PRO A 207 2.23 -20.41 5.76
N LEU A 208 2.82 -19.49 5.01
CA LEU A 208 2.14 -18.79 3.92
C LEU A 208 1.67 -19.78 2.84
N GLY A 209 0.42 -19.68 2.40
CA GLY A 209 -0.14 -20.58 1.39
C GLY A 209 -0.50 -21.96 1.94
N THR A 210 -1.00 -22.00 3.17
CA THR A 210 -1.46 -23.22 3.82
C THR A 210 -2.77 -23.69 3.18
N SER A 211 -2.85 -24.97 2.82
CA SER A 211 -4.07 -25.57 2.26
C SER A 211 -4.98 -26.20 3.32
N ASP A 212 -4.40 -26.72 4.41
CA ASP A 212 -5.11 -27.38 5.51
C ASP A 212 -4.89 -26.61 6.81
N PHE A 213 -5.96 -26.01 7.31
CA PHE A 213 -6.00 -25.21 8.52
C PHE A 213 -6.51 -25.99 9.75
N SER A 214 -6.89 -27.25 9.60
CA SER A 214 -7.56 -28.05 10.63
C SER A 214 -6.87 -28.00 11.99
N SER A 215 -5.58 -28.32 12.06
CA SER A 215 -4.84 -28.34 13.33
C SER A 215 -4.71 -26.96 13.98
N PHE A 216 -4.64 -25.89 13.19
CA PHE A 216 -4.53 -24.52 13.69
C PHE A 216 -5.88 -24.03 14.22
N LEU A 217 -6.95 -24.32 13.49
CA LEU A 217 -8.32 -23.98 13.87
C LEU A 217 -8.79 -24.74 15.11
N LEU A 218 -8.46 -26.03 15.23
CA LEU A 218 -8.80 -26.81 16.42
C LEU A 218 -8.05 -26.33 17.68
N GLN A 219 -6.80 -25.87 17.55
CA GLN A 219 -6.09 -25.21 18.66
C GLN A 219 -6.75 -23.90 19.07
N ALA A 220 -7.12 -23.08 18.08
CA ALA A 220 -7.84 -21.84 18.32
C ALA A 220 -9.23 -22.08 18.93
N GLN A 221 -9.93 -23.14 18.53
CA GLN A 221 -11.20 -23.55 19.11
C GLN A 221 -11.03 -24.00 20.57
N GLY A 222 -10.06 -24.88 20.82
CA GLY A 222 -9.73 -25.39 22.15
C GLY A 222 -9.26 -24.31 23.14
N SER A 223 -8.84 -23.14 22.67
CA SER A 223 -8.47 -22.00 23.53
C SER A 223 -9.64 -21.39 24.31
N GLY A 224 -10.88 -21.59 23.83
CA GLY A 224 -12.07 -20.97 24.40
C GLY A 224 -12.13 -19.43 24.26
N ALA A 225 -11.26 -18.83 23.43
CA ALA A 225 -11.32 -17.39 23.15
C ALA A 225 -12.63 -17.00 22.47
N GLN A 226 -13.20 -15.84 22.80
CA GLN A 226 -14.40 -15.32 22.14
C GLN A 226 -14.16 -14.99 20.67
N VAL A 227 -12.93 -14.59 20.32
CA VAL A 227 -12.52 -14.24 18.95
C VAL A 227 -11.33 -15.09 18.51
N ILE A 228 -11.42 -15.63 17.30
CA ILE A 228 -10.27 -16.16 16.57
C ILE A 228 -9.85 -15.10 15.54
N GLY A 229 -8.75 -14.43 15.83
CA GLY A 229 -8.14 -13.43 14.95
C GLY A 229 -7.33 -14.10 13.86
N LEU A 230 -7.79 -13.99 12.61
CA LEU A 230 -7.06 -14.48 11.45
C LEU A 230 -6.05 -13.42 11.02
N ALA A 231 -4.83 -13.49 11.55
CA ALA A 231 -3.72 -12.61 11.19
C ALA A 231 -3.01 -13.12 9.92
N ASN A 232 -3.79 -13.28 8.86
CA ASN A 232 -3.40 -13.71 7.53
C ASN A 232 -4.21 -12.93 6.48
N ALA A 233 -4.07 -13.26 5.19
CA ALA A 233 -4.73 -12.53 4.10
C ALA A 233 -4.97 -13.44 2.88
N GLY A 234 -5.85 -13.00 1.97
CA GLY A 234 -6.03 -13.62 0.65
C GLY A 234 -6.46 -15.08 0.74
N GLY A 235 -5.81 -15.94 -0.07
CA GLY A 235 -6.10 -17.37 -0.11
C GLY A 235 -6.06 -18.07 1.26
N ASP A 236 -5.13 -17.70 2.14
CA ASP A 236 -5.04 -18.27 3.50
C ASP A 236 -6.30 -17.94 4.33
N THR A 237 -6.78 -16.70 4.27
CA THR A 237 -7.98 -16.29 5.01
C THR A 237 -9.23 -16.97 4.48
N THR A 238 -9.39 -17.05 3.15
CA THR A 238 -10.55 -17.72 2.56
C THR A 238 -10.60 -19.22 2.88
N ASN A 239 -9.45 -19.90 2.86
CA ASN A 239 -9.35 -21.31 3.25
C ASN A 239 -9.64 -21.52 4.75
N ALA A 240 -9.06 -20.67 5.61
CA ALA A 240 -9.30 -20.74 7.05
C ALA A 240 -10.77 -20.52 7.41
N ILE A 241 -11.47 -19.56 6.76
CA ILE A 241 -12.90 -19.32 7.01
C ILE A 241 -13.75 -20.50 6.55
N LYS A 242 -13.49 -21.05 5.35
CA LYS A 242 -14.21 -22.23 4.84
C LYS A 242 -14.10 -23.41 5.80
N GLN A 243 -12.88 -23.76 6.19
CA GLN A 243 -12.64 -24.88 7.11
C GLN A 243 -13.16 -24.61 8.52
N ALA A 244 -13.14 -23.38 9.00
CA ALA A 244 -13.75 -23.03 10.29
C ALA A 244 -15.27 -23.29 10.29
N GLY A 245 -15.95 -23.05 9.16
CA GLY A 245 -17.35 -23.43 8.97
C GLY A 245 -17.56 -24.95 8.96
N GLU A 246 -16.66 -25.71 8.32
CA GLU A 246 -16.70 -27.19 8.33
C GLU A 246 -16.54 -27.77 9.75
N PHE A 247 -15.75 -27.12 10.61
CA PHE A 247 -15.58 -27.50 12.02
C PHE A 247 -16.66 -26.95 12.97
N GLY A 248 -17.62 -26.17 12.46
CA GLY A 248 -18.68 -25.59 13.27
C GLY A 248 -18.19 -24.59 14.33
N ILE A 249 -17.05 -23.91 14.08
CA ILE A 249 -16.41 -23.02 15.07
C ILE A 249 -17.33 -21.85 15.44
N THR A 250 -18.01 -21.28 14.44
CA THR A 250 -18.94 -20.17 14.63
C THR A 250 -20.21 -20.61 15.35
N GLU A 251 -20.70 -21.81 15.06
CA GLU A 251 -21.87 -22.46 15.66
C GLU A 251 -21.60 -22.82 17.12
N ALA A 252 -20.33 -23.10 17.46
CA ALA A 252 -19.86 -23.29 18.83
C ALA A 252 -19.75 -21.98 19.64
N GLY A 253 -20.02 -20.82 19.02
CA GLY A 253 -20.14 -19.53 19.70
C GLY A 253 -18.90 -18.62 19.63
N GLN A 254 -17.84 -19.04 18.94
CA GLN A 254 -16.67 -18.18 18.70
C GLN A 254 -16.88 -17.30 17.47
N THR A 255 -16.29 -16.12 17.47
CA THR A 255 -16.34 -15.18 16.36
C THR A 255 -15.04 -15.23 15.56
N LEU A 256 -15.11 -15.39 14.24
CA LEU A 256 -13.95 -15.21 13.37
C LEU A 256 -13.76 -13.73 13.06
N ALA A 257 -12.55 -13.23 13.26
CA ALA A 257 -12.15 -11.89 12.84
C ALA A 257 -11.17 -12.01 11.68
N GLY A 258 -11.64 -11.74 10.46
CA GLY A 258 -10.79 -11.55 9.30
C GLY A 258 -10.08 -10.22 9.40
N LEU A 259 -8.86 -10.20 9.96
CA LEU A 259 -8.15 -8.96 10.26
C LEU A 259 -7.70 -8.22 9.00
N LEU A 260 -7.64 -8.91 7.85
CA LEU A 260 -7.58 -8.33 6.52
C LEU A 260 -8.40 -9.17 5.54
N LEU A 261 -9.40 -8.53 4.92
CA LEU A 261 -10.26 -9.12 3.91
C LEU A 261 -10.41 -8.14 2.75
N PHE A 262 -10.29 -8.65 1.53
CA PHE A 262 -10.52 -7.91 0.30
C PHE A 262 -11.84 -8.32 -0.35
N ILE A 263 -12.35 -7.48 -1.24
CA ILE A 263 -13.60 -7.78 -1.96
C ILE A 263 -13.51 -9.06 -2.80
N SER A 264 -12.31 -9.39 -3.29
CA SER A 264 -12.00 -10.66 -3.95
C SER A 264 -12.18 -11.87 -3.03
N ASP A 265 -11.80 -11.74 -1.76
CA ASP A 265 -11.92 -12.80 -0.76
C ASP A 265 -13.40 -13.07 -0.47
N ILE A 266 -14.19 -12.00 -0.34
CA ILE A 266 -15.63 -12.09 -0.13
C ILE A 266 -16.34 -12.66 -1.35
N HIS A 267 -15.88 -12.32 -2.56
CA HIS A 267 -16.34 -12.96 -3.80
C HIS A 267 -16.08 -14.47 -3.78
N ALA A 268 -14.86 -14.89 -3.41
CA ALA A 268 -14.44 -16.29 -3.39
C ALA A 268 -15.09 -17.13 -2.26
N LEU A 269 -15.49 -16.48 -1.16
CA LEU A 269 -16.25 -17.09 -0.07
C LEU A 269 -17.75 -17.20 -0.40
N GLY A 270 -18.28 -16.19 -1.10
CA GLY A 270 -19.71 -15.99 -1.27
C GLY A 270 -20.37 -15.39 -0.02
N LEU A 271 -21.47 -14.68 -0.22
CA LEU A 271 -22.17 -13.96 0.86
C LEU A 271 -22.75 -14.88 1.94
N GLU A 272 -23.08 -16.13 1.62
CA GLU A 272 -23.60 -17.06 2.64
C GLU A 272 -22.57 -17.36 3.74
N ALA A 273 -21.32 -17.59 3.35
CA ALA A 273 -20.23 -17.85 4.29
C ALA A 273 -19.70 -16.56 4.93
N ALA A 274 -19.80 -15.43 4.23
CA ALA A 274 -19.19 -14.17 4.66
C ALA A 274 -20.16 -13.20 5.35
N LYS A 275 -21.49 -13.42 5.30
CA LYS A 275 -22.49 -12.48 5.84
C LYS A 275 -22.21 -12.11 7.29
N GLY A 276 -22.30 -10.82 7.58
CA GLY A 276 -22.12 -10.28 8.92
C GLY A 276 -20.66 -10.12 9.37
N LEU A 277 -19.68 -10.63 8.61
CA LEU A 277 -18.27 -10.35 8.89
C LEU A 277 -18.03 -8.83 8.85
N VAL A 278 -17.29 -8.35 9.85
CA VAL A 278 -16.86 -6.96 9.94
C VAL A 278 -15.41 -6.88 9.48
N LEU A 279 -15.11 -5.90 8.62
CA LEU A 279 -13.78 -5.67 8.08
C LEU A 279 -13.48 -4.18 7.97
N THR A 280 -12.20 -3.85 7.85
CA THR A 280 -11.74 -2.48 7.57
C THR A 280 -11.24 -2.41 6.13
N THR A 281 -11.58 -1.35 5.39
CA THR A 281 -11.11 -1.14 4.01
C THR A 281 -10.79 0.32 3.77
N GLY A 282 -9.80 0.61 2.92
CA GLY A 282 -9.50 1.96 2.45
C GLY A 282 -10.33 2.38 1.22
N PHE A 283 -11.02 1.43 0.58
CA PHE A 283 -11.78 1.68 -0.65
C PHE A 283 -12.86 0.63 -0.89
N TYR A 284 -13.99 1.07 -1.45
CA TYR A 284 -15.02 0.20 -2.00
C TYR A 284 -15.54 0.79 -3.32
N TRP A 285 -15.85 -0.07 -4.29
CA TRP A 285 -16.18 0.38 -5.65
C TRP A 285 -17.49 1.18 -5.72
N ASP A 286 -18.39 1.00 -4.76
CA ASP A 286 -19.74 1.59 -4.74
C ASP A 286 -19.92 2.64 -3.63
N MET A 287 -18.85 3.29 -3.17
CA MET A 287 -18.96 4.30 -2.11
C MET A 287 -19.63 5.59 -2.60
N ASP A 288 -19.31 5.99 -3.83
CA ASP A 288 -19.81 7.21 -4.47
C ASP A 288 -19.58 7.18 -5.99
N ASP A 289 -20.03 8.22 -6.68
CA ASP A 289 -19.98 8.31 -8.14
C ASP A 289 -18.56 8.24 -8.72
N GLN A 290 -17.55 8.76 -8.02
CA GLN A 290 -16.16 8.71 -8.50
C GLN A 290 -15.61 7.28 -8.40
N THR A 291 -15.86 6.63 -7.26
CA THR A 291 -15.47 5.23 -7.07
C THR A 291 -16.15 4.31 -8.08
N ARG A 292 -17.45 4.50 -8.35
CA ARG A 292 -18.21 3.75 -9.36
C ARG A 292 -17.67 3.97 -10.77
N ALA A 293 -17.44 5.21 -11.15
CA ALA A 293 -17.01 5.57 -12.50
C ALA A 293 -15.63 4.98 -12.83
N TRP A 294 -14.66 5.08 -11.90
CA TRP A 294 -13.35 4.48 -12.10
C TRP A 294 -13.42 2.95 -12.08
N SER A 295 -14.17 2.37 -11.13
CA SER A 295 -14.30 0.92 -11.01
C SER A 295 -14.98 0.28 -12.22
N ALA A 296 -15.89 0.99 -12.90
CA ALA A 296 -16.50 0.52 -14.14
C ALA A 296 -15.47 0.42 -15.29
N LYS A 297 -14.55 1.40 -15.40
CA LYS A 297 -13.45 1.34 -16.39
C LYS A 297 -12.50 0.20 -16.08
N TYR A 298 -12.22 -0.04 -14.80
CA TYR A 298 -11.40 -1.16 -14.35
C TYR A 298 -12.07 -2.50 -14.70
N GLU A 299 -13.35 -2.65 -14.37
CA GLU A 299 -14.12 -3.87 -14.62
C GLU A 299 -14.22 -4.20 -16.11
N GLN A 300 -14.31 -3.20 -17.00
CA GLN A 300 -14.26 -3.42 -18.45
C GLN A 300 -12.95 -4.09 -18.92
N LYS A 301 -11.84 -3.86 -18.21
CA LYS A 301 -10.52 -4.43 -18.53
C LYS A 301 -10.27 -5.76 -17.82
N MET A 302 -10.84 -5.95 -16.63
CA MET A 302 -10.52 -7.10 -15.75
C MET A 302 -11.65 -8.13 -15.60
N GLY A 303 -12.90 -7.76 -15.90
CA GLY A 303 -14.07 -8.61 -15.66
C GLY A 303 -14.49 -8.74 -14.19
N SER A 304 -13.83 -8.03 -13.28
CA SER A 304 -14.08 -8.03 -11.83
C SER A 304 -14.03 -6.62 -11.25
N LYS A 305 -14.61 -6.42 -10.06
CA LYS A 305 -14.45 -5.16 -9.33
C LYS A 305 -13.04 -5.05 -8.71
N PRO A 306 -12.48 -3.84 -8.62
CA PRO A 306 -11.16 -3.63 -8.05
C PRO A 306 -11.15 -3.81 -6.53
N THR A 307 -10.02 -4.31 -6.01
CA THR A 307 -9.71 -4.24 -4.58
C THR A 307 -9.19 -2.86 -4.20
N MET A 308 -9.05 -2.59 -2.89
CA MET A 308 -8.38 -1.36 -2.44
C MET A 308 -6.91 -1.28 -2.88
N VAL A 309 -6.24 -2.43 -3.09
CA VAL A 309 -4.87 -2.47 -3.60
C VAL A 309 -4.83 -2.01 -5.06
N HIS A 310 -5.76 -2.48 -5.90
CA HIS A 310 -5.85 -1.99 -7.28
C HIS A 310 -6.08 -0.47 -7.34
N ALA A 311 -7.02 0.04 -6.54
CA ALA A 311 -7.29 1.48 -6.45
C ALA A 311 -6.08 2.27 -5.91
N GLY A 312 -5.36 1.71 -4.93
CA GLY A 312 -4.15 2.30 -4.38
C GLY A 312 -2.98 2.34 -5.34
N VAL A 313 -2.78 1.30 -6.16
CA VAL A 313 -1.77 1.31 -7.24
C VAL A 313 -2.09 2.40 -8.25
N TYR A 314 -3.34 2.49 -8.70
CA TYR A 314 -3.77 3.57 -9.59
C TYR A 314 -3.49 4.96 -8.98
N SER A 315 -3.92 5.20 -7.75
CA SER A 315 -3.77 6.48 -7.06
C SER A 315 -2.30 6.87 -6.85
N SER A 316 -1.47 5.93 -6.36
CA SER A 316 -0.05 6.18 -6.12
C SER A 316 0.74 6.44 -7.40
N VAL A 317 0.50 5.64 -8.45
CA VAL A 317 1.15 5.84 -9.76
C VAL A 317 0.71 7.17 -10.38
N ARG A 318 -0.58 7.49 -10.31
CA ARG A 318 -1.11 8.78 -10.77
C ARG A 318 -0.46 9.95 -10.04
N HIS A 319 -0.29 9.86 -8.71
CA HIS A 319 0.37 10.90 -7.92
C HIS A 319 1.86 11.04 -8.26
N TYR A 320 2.56 9.92 -8.46
CA TYR A 320 3.93 9.91 -8.95
C TYR A 320 4.06 10.62 -10.31
N LEU A 321 3.20 10.27 -11.28
CA LEU A 321 3.22 10.88 -12.62
C LEU A 321 2.91 12.38 -12.57
N LYS A 322 2.02 12.84 -11.68
CA LYS A 322 1.82 14.29 -11.43
C LYS A 322 3.09 14.98 -10.94
N ALA A 323 3.81 14.37 -10.00
CA ALA A 323 5.06 14.92 -9.47
C ALA A 323 6.15 15.00 -10.55
N VAL A 324 6.28 13.93 -11.35
CA VAL A 324 7.19 13.86 -12.50
C VAL A 324 6.86 14.93 -13.55
N GLN A 325 5.59 15.10 -13.92
CA GLN A 325 5.15 16.15 -14.83
C GLN A 325 5.44 17.56 -14.28
N ALA A 326 5.19 17.80 -13.00
CA ALA A 326 5.42 19.10 -12.37
C ALA A 326 6.91 19.48 -12.32
N LEU A 327 7.79 18.49 -12.15
CA LEU A 327 9.24 18.70 -12.10
C LEU A 327 9.93 18.64 -13.45
N LYS A 328 9.31 17.95 -14.42
CA LYS A 328 9.93 17.51 -15.68
C LYS A 328 11.16 16.62 -15.46
N SER A 329 11.14 15.85 -14.38
CA SER A 329 12.24 15.00 -13.92
C SER A 329 11.69 13.71 -13.30
N ASP A 330 12.45 12.63 -13.46
CA ASP A 330 12.24 11.31 -12.87
C ASP A 330 13.29 10.97 -11.78
N GLU A 331 14.12 11.94 -11.37
CA GLU A 331 15.11 11.72 -10.31
C GLU A 331 14.41 11.44 -8.97
N GLY A 332 14.63 10.25 -8.41
CA GLY A 332 13.81 9.70 -7.35
C GLY A 332 13.75 10.55 -6.07
N LYS A 333 14.83 11.22 -5.65
CA LYS A 333 14.80 12.06 -4.44
C LYS A 333 14.04 13.36 -4.67
N THR A 334 14.21 13.95 -5.85
CA THR A 334 13.55 15.19 -6.26
C THR A 334 12.05 14.95 -6.45
N VAL A 335 11.68 13.86 -7.12
CA VAL A 335 10.28 13.44 -7.26
C VAL A 335 9.67 13.09 -5.90
N ALA A 336 10.39 12.40 -5.02
CA ALA A 336 9.90 12.08 -3.67
C ALA A 336 9.62 13.34 -2.84
N ALA A 337 10.48 14.36 -2.92
CA ALA A 337 10.23 15.65 -2.29
C ALA A 337 8.97 16.30 -2.87
N LYS A 338 8.82 16.28 -4.20
CA LYS A 338 7.65 16.87 -4.86
C LYS A 338 6.35 16.14 -4.52
N MET A 339 6.37 14.81 -4.43
CA MET A 339 5.20 14.03 -4.00
C MET A 339 4.70 14.44 -2.62
N LYS A 340 5.60 14.81 -1.69
CA LYS A 340 5.25 15.30 -0.35
C LYS A 340 4.68 16.72 -0.34
N GLU A 341 5.05 17.55 -1.31
CA GLU A 341 4.51 18.91 -1.47
C GLU A 341 3.12 18.92 -2.11
N LEU A 342 2.89 18.03 -3.09
CA LEU A 342 1.65 18.03 -3.85
C LEU A 342 0.49 17.50 -3.01
N PRO A 343 -0.69 18.14 -3.06
CA PRO A 343 -1.89 17.59 -2.45
C PRO A 343 -2.27 16.27 -3.13
N VAL A 344 -2.70 15.29 -2.34
CA VAL A 344 -3.19 14.00 -2.82
C VAL A 344 -4.70 14.06 -2.84
N GLU A 345 -5.29 14.05 -4.03
CA GLU A 345 -6.75 14.05 -4.22
C GLU A 345 -7.12 13.27 -5.49
N ASP A 346 -7.88 12.20 -5.31
CA ASP A 346 -8.50 11.40 -6.37
C ASP A 346 -9.65 10.53 -5.82
N MET A 347 -10.13 9.59 -6.66
CA MET A 347 -11.23 8.69 -6.31
C MET A 347 -10.92 7.72 -5.15
N PHE A 348 -9.64 7.50 -4.83
CA PHE A 348 -9.20 6.64 -3.73
C PHE A 348 -8.87 7.49 -2.50
N ALA A 349 -8.02 8.50 -2.67
CA ALA A 349 -7.45 9.29 -1.60
C ALA A 349 -8.21 10.62 -1.45
N LYS A 350 -9.18 10.63 -0.53
CA LYS A 350 -9.95 11.83 -0.13
C LYS A 350 -9.46 12.35 1.19
N ASN A 351 -9.36 13.68 1.34
CA ASN A 351 -8.84 14.33 2.55
C ASN A 351 -7.46 13.78 2.96
N ALA A 352 -6.67 13.34 1.98
CA ALA A 352 -5.48 12.57 2.25
C ALA A 352 -4.29 13.49 2.54
N LYS A 353 -3.40 13.03 3.42
CA LYS A 353 -2.16 13.73 3.78
C LYS A 353 -0.99 12.77 3.70
N LEU A 354 0.00 13.11 2.88
CA LEU A 354 1.25 12.37 2.83
C LEU A 354 2.18 12.86 3.94
N LEU A 355 2.53 11.97 4.87
CA LEU A 355 3.38 12.28 6.03
C LEU A 355 4.87 12.20 5.67
N SER A 356 5.71 12.78 6.54
CA SER A 356 7.17 12.84 6.37
C SER A 356 7.83 11.46 6.30
N ASN A 357 7.29 10.46 7.00
CA ASN A 357 7.71 9.06 6.99
C ASN A 357 7.22 8.26 5.77
N GLY A 358 6.51 8.88 4.83
CA GLY A 358 6.01 8.24 3.61
C GLY A 358 4.62 7.58 3.75
N ARG A 359 3.96 7.66 4.91
CA ARG A 359 2.58 7.18 5.07
C ARG A 359 1.60 8.13 4.39
N LEU A 360 0.77 7.63 3.48
CA LEU A 360 -0.46 8.33 3.11
C LEU A 360 -1.51 8.08 4.20
N VAL A 361 -1.92 9.14 4.89
CA VAL A 361 -3.05 9.12 5.81
C VAL A 361 -4.29 9.52 5.03
N HIS A 362 -5.30 8.67 5.03
CA HIS A 362 -6.62 8.94 4.48
C HIS A 362 -7.68 8.27 5.37
N ASP A 363 -8.95 8.54 5.12
CA ASP A 363 -10.00 7.87 5.88
C ASP A 363 -10.04 6.38 5.54
N MET A 364 -10.30 5.56 6.56
CA MET A 364 -10.59 4.13 6.42
C MET A 364 -12.07 3.91 6.73
N TYR A 365 -12.60 2.75 6.37
CA TYR A 365 -14.02 2.45 6.49
C TYR A 365 -14.21 1.12 7.21
N LEU A 366 -15.02 1.14 8.26
CA LEU A 366 -15.54 -0.09 8.84
C LEU A 366 -16.72 -0.54 7.99
N ALA A 367 -16.61 -1.72 7.41
CA ALA A 367 -17.63 -2.32 6.57
C ALA A 367 -18.16 -3.61 7.20
N ARG A 368 -19.42 -3.91 6.89
CA ARG A 368 -20.05 -5.19 7.22
C ARG A 368 -20.44 -5.88 5.92
N VAL A 369 -20.14 -7.17 5.81
CA VAL A 369 -20.56 -7.97 4.66
C VAL A 369 -22.07 -8.18 4.71
N LYS A 370 -22.74 -7.83 3.61
CA LYS A 370 -24.17 -7.97 3.41
C LYS A 370 -24.61 -9.42 3.48
N THR A 371 -25.85 -9.63 3.89
CA THR A 371 -26.57 -10.88 3.61
C THR A 371 -26.88 -11.00 2.11
N PRO A 372 -27.11 -12.21 1.58
CA PRO A 372 -27.53 -12.39 0.20
C PRO A 372 -28.75 -11.55 -0.20
N ASP A 373 -29.76 -11.46 0.67
CA ASP A 373 -30.98 -10.68 0.41
C ASP A 373 -30.75 -9.16 0.34
N GLN A 374 -29.66 -8.67 0.96
CA GLN A 374 -29.28 -7.25 0.89
C GLN A 374 -28.48 -6.90 -0.37
N SER A 375 -27.90 -7.90 -1.06
CA SER A 375 -27.07 -7.69 -2.25
C SER A 375 -27.92 -7.56 -3.50
N LYS A 376 -27.77 -6.44 -4.22
CA LYS A 376 -28.62 -6.15 -5.39
C LYS A 376 -28.01 -6.56 -6.72
N ASN A 377 -26.70 -6.78 -6.76
CA ASN A 377 -25.95 -7.12 -7.97
C ASN A 377 -24.61 -7.78 -7.60
N PRO A 378 -23.94 -8.45 -8.56
CA PRO A 378 -22.59 -8.94 -8.35
C PRO A 378 -21.68 -7.84 -7.78
N TRP A 379 -20.84 -8.22 -6.82
CA TRP A 379 -19.91 -7.34 -6.08
C TRP A 379 -20.56 -6.32 -5.13
N ASP A 380 -21.88 -6.28 -5.01
CA ASP A 380 -22.56 -5.50 -3.97
C ASP A 380 -22.48 -6.23 -2.61
N TYR A 381 -21.31 -6.18 -1.98
CA TYR A 381 -20.99 -7.00 -0.82
C TYR A 381 -20.92 -6.24 0.49
N TYR A 382 -20.68 -4.92 0.45
CA TYR A 382 -20.43 -4.15 1.67
C TYR A 382 -21.55 -3.18 1.99
N GLU A 383 -21.88 -3.13 3.27
CA GLU A 383 -22.49 -1.97 3.92
C GLU A 383 -21.38 -1.21 4.65
N ILE A 384 -21.20 0.07 4.35
CA ILE A 384 -20.28 0.93 5.11
C ILE A 384 -20.95 1.32 6.42
N VAL A 385 -20.44 0.81 7.53
CA VAL A 385 -21.00 1.03 8.87
C VAL A 385 -20.61 2.40 9.38
N ARG A 386 -19.33 2.77 9.24
CA ARG A 386 -18.81 4.10 9.61
C ARG A 386 -17.48 4.41 8.95
N THR A 387 -17.19 5.70 8.84
CA THR A 387 -15.86 6.22 8.52
C THR A 387 -14.99 6.24 9.78
N ILE A 388 -13.74 5.83 9.63
CA ILE A 388 -12.66 5.95 10.61
C ILE A 388 -11.75 7.06 10.10
N PRO A 389 -11.77 8.26 10.72
CA PRO A 389 -10.95 9.38 10.31
C PRO A 389 -9.47 9.01 10.24
N GLY A 390 -8.73 9.50 9.24
CA GLY A 390 -7.33 9.12 9.05
C GLY A 390 -6.41 9.36 10.25
N ASN A 391 -6.67 10.40 11.05
CA ASN A 391 -5.93 10.68 12.29
C ASN A 391 -6.23 9.71 13.45
N GLN A 392 -7.27 8.89 13.33
CA GLN A 392 -7.59 7.78 14.24
C GLN A 392 -7.17 6.44 13.66
N ALA A 393 -7.13 6.32 12.33
CA ALA A 393 -6.75 5.09 11.65
C ALA A 393 -5.24 4.84 11.65
N TYR A 394 -4.41 5.90 11.61
CA TYR A 394 -2.97 5.76 11.42
C TYR A 394 -2.17 6.35 12.58
N LEU A 395 -0.99 5.78 12.82
CA LEU A 395 0.03 6.40 13.67
C LEU A 395 0.48 7.74 13.08
N THR A 396 0.84 8.69 13.95
CA THR A 396 1.58 9.87 13.50
C THR A 396 2.98 9.48 13.02
N ALA A 397 3.63 10.36 12.26
CA ALA A 397 4.98 10.11 11.78
C ALA A 397 5.96 9.90 12.95
N GLU A 398 5.80 10.68 14.03
CA GLU A 398 6.64 10.61 15.24
C GLU A 398 6.41 9.31 16.02
N ALA A 399 5.15 8.87 16.13
CA ALA A 399 4.79 7.63 16.82
C ALA A 399 5.15 6.36 16.03
N SER A 400 5.43 6.48 14.73
CA SER A 400 5.71 5.33 13.85
C SER A 400 7.06 4.64 14.12
N GLY A 401 7.98 5.29 14.84
CA GLY A 401 9.37 4.81 15.00
C GLY A 401 10.27 5.10 13.79
N CYS A 402 9.80 5.85 12.80
CA CYS A 402 10.60 6.27 11.66
C CYS A 402 11.60 7.37 12.02
N LYS A 403 12.88 7.11 11.78
CA LYS A 403 13.98 8.06 12.06
C LYS A 403 13.95 9.32 11.17
N LEU A 404 13.20 9.29 10.06
CA LEU A 404 13.03 10.45 9.18
C LEU A 404 11.97 11.43 9.71
N ALA A 405 11.10 11.00 10.64
CA ALA A 405 10.06 11.84 11.21
C ALA A 405 10.54 12.74 12.37
N SER A 406 11.74 12.47 12.90
CA SER A 406 12.34 13.22 14.01
C SER A 406 13.24 14.38 13.58
N LYS A 407 13.23 14.74 12.30
CA LYS A 407 14.00 15.82 11.68
C LYS A 407 13.04 16.78 10.99
#